data_AF-A0A938VGW1-F1
#
_entry.id   AF-A0A938VGW1-F1
#
_cell.length_a   1.000
_cell.length_b   1.000
_cell.length_c   1.000
_cell.angle_alpha   90.00
_cell.angle_beta   90.00
_cell.angle_gamma   90.00
#
_symmetry.space_group_name_H-M   'P 1'
#
loop_
_entity.id
_entity.type
_entity.pdbx_description
1 polymer ?
#
loop_
_entity_poly.entity_id
_entity_poly.type
_entity_poly.pdbx_seq_one_letter_code
_entity_poly.pdbx_strand_id
1 'polypeptide(L)'
;MSAPERSEPGNLEEVAKALSNRGIVLGKLGRHEEEVATYGDVAERFGGRREPGILELVARALVNRGIVLGHLGRVEEAIATYGDVVERFGGRREPTIVAIVSVARDLRPRLSGD
;
A
#
# COMPACT_ATOMS: atom_id res chain seq x y z
N MET A 1 -24.30 0.97 29.01
CA MET A 1 -24.44 1.43 27.61
C MET A 1 -23.06 1.83 27.12
N SER A 2 -22.36 0.94 26.43
CA SER A 2 -21.03 1.22 25.88
C SER A 2 -21.19 2.19 24.70
N ALA A 3 -20.55 3.36 24.80
CA ALA A 3 -20.49 4.31 23.70
C ALA A 3 -19.80 3.66 22.48
N PRO A 4 -20.20 4.00 21.24
CA PRO A 4 -19.46 3.55 20.08
C PRO A 4 -18.06 4.17 20.16
N GLU A 5 -17.02 3.34 20.11
CA GLU A 5 -15.65 3.78 19.86
C GLU A 5 -15.66 4.57 18.54
N ARG A 6 -15.84 5.89 18.65
CA ARG A 6 -15.52 6.81 17.56
C ARG A 6 -14.06 6.55 17.28
N SER A 7 -13.79 5.95 16.14
CA SER A 7 -12.43 5.72 15.67
C SER A 7 -11.73 7.08 15.59
N GLU A 8 -10.96 7.40 16.63
CA GLU A 8 -10.18 8.63 16.67
C GLU A 8 -9.15 8.57 15.55
N PRO A 9 -8.94 9.65 14.78
CA PRO A 9 -8.02 9.66 13.64
C PRO A 9 -6.59 9.25 14.03
N GLY A 10 -6.17 9.54 15.27
CA GLY A 10 -4.88 9.09 15.80
C GLY A 10 -4.78 7.57 16.01
N ASN A 11 -5.88 6.88 16.34
CA ASN A 11 -5.89 5.42 16.50
C ASN A 11 -5.70 4.75 15.13
N LEU A 12 -6.39 5.24 14.11
CA LEU A 12 -6.40 4.63 12.78
C LEU A 12 -5.07 4.76 12.05
N GLU A 13 -4.41 5.91 12.18
CA GLU A 13 -3.06 6.10 11.61
C GLU A 13 -2.05 5.16 12.27
N GLU A 14 -2.10 4.99 13.59
CA GLU A 14 -1.23 4.06 14.31
C GLU A 14 -1.51 2.59 13.91
N VAL A 15 -2.78 2.22 13.71
CA VAL A 15 -3.13 0.89 13.18
C VAL A 15 -2.57 0.69 11.76
N ALA A 16 -2.67 1.69 10.88
CA ALA A 16 -2.11 1.62 9.54
C ALA A 16 -0.57 1.50 9.56
N LYS A 17 0.11 2.22 10.46
CA LYS A 17 1.57 2.09 10.68
C LYS A 17 1.92 0.70 11.19
N ALA A 18 1.20 0.18 12.18
CA ALA A 18 1.45 -1.13 12.76
C ALA A 18 1.32 -2.26 11.72
N LEU A 19 0.27 -2.21 10.89
CA LEU A 19 0.10 -3.17 9.78
C LEU A 19 1.20 -3.04 8.72
N SER A 20 1.59 -1.82 8.37
CA SER A 20 2.69 -1.58 7.43
C SER A 20 4.01 -2.16 7.95
N ASN A 21 4.31 -1.96 9.24
CA ASN A 21 5.49 -2.52 9.90
C ASN A 21 5.44 -4.04 9.98
N ARG A 22 4.25 -4.61 10.25
CA ARG A 22 4.04 -6.06 10.21
C ARG A 22 4.39 -6.64 8.83
N GLY A 23 3.96 -5.99 7.74
CA GLY A 23 4.33 -6.39 6.38
C GLY A 23 5.85 -6.45 6.19
N ILE A 24 6.57 -5.39 6.61
CA ILE A 24 8.03 -5.32 6.52
C ILE A 24 8.70 -6.46 7.31
N VAL A 25 8.20 -6.75 8.52
CA VAL A 25 8.74 -7.85 9.35
C VAL A 25 8.50 -9.20 8.68
N LEU A 26 7.31 -9.43 8.12
CA LEU A 26 6.99 -10.67 7.39
C LEU A 26 7.90 -10.86 6.18
N GLY A 27 8.16 -9.80 5.40
CA GLY A 27 9.09 -9.85 4.27
C GLY A 27 10.52 -10.18 4.70
N LYS A 28 11.00 -9.60 5.80
CA LYS A 28 12.32 -9.95 6.39
C LYS A 28 12.40 -11.40 6.86
N LEU A 29 11.27 -12.02 7.20
CA LEU A 29 11.17 -13.42 7.58
C LEU A 29 10.94 -14.36 6.37
N GLY A 30 10.89 -13.83 5.15
CA GLY A 30 10.60 -14.61 3.93
C GLY A 30 9.15 -15.05 3.80
N ARG A 31 8.23 -14.52 4.62
CA ARG A 31 6.80 -14.87 4.62
C ARG A 31 6.03 -13.99 3.62
N HIS A 32 6.42 -14.07 2.35
CA HIS A 32 5.99 -13.16 1.30
C HIS A 32 4.48 -13.20 1.00
N GLU A 33 3.83 -14.37 1.06
CA GLU A 33 2.37 -14.45 0.87
C GLU A 33 1.60 -13.69 1.96
N GLU A 34 2.06 -13.78 3.21
CA GLU A 34 1.44 -13.06 4.33
C GLU A 34 1.76 -11.57 4.31
N GLU A 35 2.94 -11.20 3.80
CA GLU A 35 3.32 -9.81 3.52
C GLU A 35 2.38 -9.19 2.48
N VAL A 36 2.12 -9.89 1.36
CA VAL A 36 1.16 -9.46 0.33
C VAL A 36 -0.24 -9.28 0.91
N ALA A 37 -0.71 -10.26 1.70
CA ALA A 37 -2.01 -10.17 2.35
C ALA A 37 -2.07 -8.99 3.33
N THR A 38 -1.02 -8.78 4.13
CA THR A 38 -0.96 -7.67 5.10
C THR A 38 -1.02 -6.31 4.41
N TYR A 39 -0.34 -6.12 3.29
CA TYR A 39 -0.44 -4.87 2.53
C TYR A 39 -1.78 -4.72 1.81
N GLY A 40 -2.41 -5.82 1.39
CA GLY A 40 -3.79 -5.82 0.90
C GLY A 40 -4.78 -5.31 1.96
N ASP A 41 -4.67 -5.82 3.20
CA ASP A 41 -5.50 -5.40 4.33
C ASP A 41 -5.38 -3.90 4.61
N VAL A 42 -4.17 -3.33 4.50
CA VAL A 42 -3.96 -1.88 4.66
C VAL A 42 -4.74 -1.11 3.59
N ALA A 43 -4.63 -1.53 2.33
CA ALA A 43 -5.31 -0.88 1.22
C ALA A 43 -6.84 -0.99 1.32
N GLU A 44 -7.36 -2.12 1.78
CA GLU A 44 -8.80 -2.33 1.96
C GLU A 44 -9.35 -1.49 3.12
N ARG A 45 -8.73 -1.57 4.31
CA ARG A 45 -9.22 -0.91 5.52
C ARG A 45 -9.10 0.60 5.47
N PHE A 46 -8.08 1.11 4.78
CA PHE A 46 -7.74 2.53 4.79
C PHE A 46 -7.84 3.21 3.41
N GLY A 47 -8.17 2.48 2.34
CA GLY A 47 -8.22 3.05 0.98
C GLY A 47 -9.20 4.21 0.79
N GLY A 48 -10.27 4.28 1.59
CA GLY A 48 -11.24 5.39 1.57
C GLY A 48 -10.86 6.60 2.42
N ARG A 49 -9.75 6.54 3.16
CA ARG A 49 -9.30 7.62 4.04
C ARG A 49 -8.66 8.76 3.24
N ARG A 50 -8.71 9.97 3.80
CA ARG A 50 -8.20 11.20 3.16
C ARG A 50 -7.15 11.92 3.99
N GLU A 51 -6.92 11.43 5.20
CA GLU A 51 -5.90 11.90 6.12
C GLU A 51 -4.52 11.70 5.48
N PRO A 52 -3.67 12.74 5.37
CA PRO A 52 -2.39 12.66 4.65
C PRO A 52 -1.48 11.54 5.14
N GLY A 53 -1.38 11.33 6.45
CA GLY A 53 -0.58 10.25 7.04
C GLY A 53 -1.07 8.86 6.63
N ILE A 54 -2.38 8.65 6.61
CA ILE A 54 -2.99 7.38 6.19
C ILE A 54 -2.85 7.17 4.68
N LEU A 55 -3.08 8.22 3.88
CA LEU A 55 -2.90 8.16 2.43
C LEU A 55 -1.47 7.73 2.06
N GLU A 56 -0.46 8.28 2.74
CA GLU A 56 0.93 7.88 2.52
C GLU A 56 1.17 6.41 2.85
N LEU A 57 0.63 5.92 3.98
CA LEU A 57 0.76 4.53 4.38
C LEU A 57 0.09 3.58 3.39
N VAL A 58 -1.10 3.92 2.90
CA VAL A 58 -1.80 3.14 1.87
C VAL A 58 -1.00 3.11 0.56
N ALA A 59 -0.50 4.26 0.10
CA ALA A 59 0.26 4.34 -1.14
C ALA A 59 1.56 3.52 -1.05
N ARG A 60 2.28 3.59 0.08
CA ARG A 60 3.49 2.76 0.33
C ARG A 60 3.15 1.28 0.40
N ALA A 61 2.07 0.89 1.09
CA ALA A 61 1.65 -0.49 1.21
C ALA A 61 1.38 -1.12 -0.16
N LEU A 62 0.66 -0.41 -1.04
CA LEU A 62 0.38 -0.89 -2.40
C LEU A 62 1.66 -1.05 -3.24
N VAL A 63 2.59 -0.10 -3.19
CA VAL A 63 3.87 -0.25 -3.92
C VAL A 63 4.68 -1.45 -3.39
N ASN A 64 4.77 -1.62 -2.07
CA ASN A 64 5.47 -2.75 -1.49
C ASN A 64 4.78 -4.08 -1.85
N ARG A 65 3.45 -4.13 -1.83
CA ARG A 65 2.69 -5.29 -2.30
C ARG A 65 3.05 -5.65 -3.74
N GLY A 66 3.11 -4.66 -4.65
CA GLY A 66 3.53 -4.88 -6.03
C GLY A 66 4.95 -5.43 -6.15
N ILE A 67 5.90 -4.92 -5.36
CA ILE A 67 7.29 -5.40 -5.36
C ILE A 67 7.34 -6.88 -4.94
N VAL A 68 6.64 -7.23 -3.86
CA VAL A 68 6.64 -8.60 -3.32
C VAL A 68 5.93 -9.56 -4.28
N LEU A 69 4.83 -9.13 -4.91
CA LEU A 69 4.17 -9.90 -5.97
C LEU A 69 5.13 -10.15 -7.15
N GLY A 70 5.93 -9.15 -7.55
CA GLY A 70 6.97 -9.31 -8.55
C GLY A 70 8.05 -10.33 -8.14
N HIS A 71 8.50 -10.29 -6.88
CA HIS A 71 9.45 -11.29 -6.35
C HIS A 71 8.87 -12.71 -6.33
N LEU A 72 7.55 -12.85 -6.17
CA LEU A 72 6.85 -14.13 -6.23
C LEU A 72 6.55 -14.59 -7.68
N GLY A 73 6.94 -13.82 -8.70
CA GLY A 73 6.64 -14.12 -10.10
C GLY A 73 5.19 -13.85 -10.50
N ARG A 74 4.39 -13.21 -9.64
CA ARG A 74 2.98 -12.85 -9.89
C ARG A 74 2.90 -11.49 -10.57
N VAL A 75 3.46 -11.44 -11.77
CA VAL A 75 3.76 -10.21 -12.50
C VAL A 75 2.51 -9.42 -12.85
N GLU A 76 1.45 -10.08 -13.29
CA GLU A 76 0.18 -9.45 -13.68
C GLU A 76 -0.48 -8.75 -12.48
N GLU A 77 -0.43 -9.39 -11.31
CA GLU A 77 -0.96 -8.81 -10.07
C GLU A 77 -0.13 -7.63 -9.57
N ALA A 78 1.19 -7.68 -9.76
CA ALA A 78 2.08 -6.56 -9.47
C ALA A 78 1.74 -5.35 -10.36
N ILE A 79 1.60 -5.56 -11.68
CA ILE A 79 1.19 -4.52 -12.64
C ILE A 79 -0.16 -3.92 -12.25
N ALA A 80 -1.15 -4.77 -11.95
CA ALA A 80 -2.48 -4.30 -11.52
C ALA A 80 -2.39 -3.46 -10.25
N THR A 81 -1.56 -3.88 -9.29
CA THR A 81 -1.34 -3.13 -8.04
C THR A 81 -0.68 -1.78 -8.29
N TYR A 82 0.31 -1.69 -9.17
CA TYR A 82 0.90 -0.39 -9.55
C TYR A 82 -0.08 0.49 -10.32
N GLY A 83 -0.94 -0.10 -11.16
CA GLY A 83 -2.04 0.60 -11.81
C GLY A 83 -2.98 1.26 -10.81
N ASP A 84 -3.38 0.51 -9.78
CA ASP A 84 -4.23 1.00 -8.69
C ASP A 84 -3.61 2.18 -7.93
N VAL A 85 -2.29 2.17 -7.70
CA VAL A 85 -1.57 3.32 -7.13
C VAL A 85 -1.69 4.55 -8.03
N VAL A 86 -1.45 4.40 -9.33
CA VAL A 86 -1.51 5.52 -10.27
C VAL A 86 -2.93 6.08 -10.40
N GLU A 87 -3.93 5.22 -10.40
CA GLU A 87 -5.34 5.61 -10.49
C GLU A 87 -5.78 6.37 -9.23
N ARG A 88 -5.53 5.81 -8.04
CA ARG A 88 -5.99 6.40 -6.76
C ARG A 88 -5.25 7.67 -6.37
N PHE A 89 -3.95 7.74 -6.68
CA PHE A 89 -3.07 8.79 -6.18
C PHE A 89 -2.51 9.70 -7.28
N GLY A 90 -2.81 9.45 -8.56
CA GLY A 90 -2.23 10.19 -9.69
C GLY A 90 -2.50 11.70 -9.71
N GLY A 91 -3.60 12.15 -9.09
CA GLY A 91 -3.96 13.57 -8.97
C GLY A 91 -3.48 14.24 -7.67
N ARG A 92 -2.81 13.50 -6.78
CA ARG A 92 -2.30 14.02 -5.50
C ARG A 92 -1.06 14.89 -5.74
N ARG A 93 -0.87 15.90 -4.90
CA ARG A 93 0.21 16.90 -5.01
C ARG A 93 1.20 16.85 -3.85
N GLU A 94 0.90 16.03 -2.86
CA GLU A 94 1.74 15.76 -1.70
C GLU A 94 3.07 15.14 -2.18
N PRO A 95 4.24 15.73 -1.87
CA PRO A 95 5.52 15.33 -2.46
C PRO A 95 5.83 13.84 -2.32
N THR A 96 5.53 13.26 -1.16
CA THR A 96 5.75 11.83 -0.92
C THR A 96 4.86 10.95 -1.80
N ILE A 97 3.59 11.33 -1.97
CA ILE A 97 2.66 10.61 -2.83
C ILE A 97 3.06 10.73 -4.29
N VAL A 98 3.49 11.92 -4.74
CA VAL A 98 3.99 12.14 -6.09
C VAL A 98 5.19 11.23 -6.37
N ALA A 99 6.13 11.12 -5.43
CA ALA A 99 7.27 10.21 -5.56
C ALA A 99 6.82 8.74 -5.65
N ILE A 100 5.89 8.31 -4.80
CA ILE A 100 5.35 6.94 -4.81
C ILE A 100 4.65 6.63 -6.14
N VAL A 101 3.84 7.56 -6.66
CA VAL A 101 3.18 7.42 -7.96
C VAL A 101 4.20 7.36 -9.09
N SER A 102 5.29 8.14 -9.02
CA SER A 102 6.38 8.04 -10.00
C SER A 102 7.01 6.66 -10.00
N VAL A 103 7.31 6.12 -8.81
CA VAL A 103 7.85 4.75 -8.67
C VAL A 103 6.88 3.72 -9.25
N ALA A 104 5.58 3.81 -8.95
CA ALA A 104 4.58 2.91 -9.51
C ALA A 104 4.52 3.00 -11.05
N ARG A 105 4.61 4.21 -11.62
CA ARG A 105 4.67 4.40 -13.08
C ARG A 105 5.91 3.77 -13.70
N ASP A 106 7.06 3.84 -13.02
CA ASP A 106 8.33 3.31 -13.53
C ASP A 106 8.44 1.78 -13.41
N LEU A 107 7.74 1.19 -12.44
CA LEU A 107 7.70 -0.26 -12.23
C LEU A 107 6.65 -0.96 -13.11
N ARG A 108 5.58 -0.24 -13.50
CA ARG A 108 4.51 -0.76 -14.35
C ARG A 108 5.00 -1.31 -15.71
N PRO A 109 5.78 -0.57 -16.53
CA PRO A 109 6.20 -1.04 -17.87
C PRO A 109 7.38 -2.02 -17.83
N ARG A 110 8.19 -2.03 -16.76
CA ARG A 110 9.31 -2.99 -16.60
C ARG A 110 8.86 -4.45 -16.57
N LEU A 111 7.56 -4.67 -16.38
CA LEU A 111 6.91 -5.97 -16.32
C LEU A 111 6.03 -6.25 -17.55
N SER A 112 5.80 -5.26 -18.41
CA SER A 112 4.91 -5.37 -19.59
C SER A 112 5.63 -5.79 -20.87
N GLY A 113 6.97 -5.83 -20.88
CA GLY A 113 7.75 -6.45 -21.95
C GLY A 113 7.57 -5.85 -23.34
N ASP A 114 7.53 -4.51 -23.45
CA ASP A 114 7.61 -3.79 -24.74
C ASP A 114 9.03 -3.24 -24.96
#